data_AF-A0A7W0Y534-F1
#
_entry.id   AF-A0A7W0Y534-F1
#
_cell.length_a   1.000
_cell.length_b   1.000
_cell.length_c   1.000
_cell.angle_alpha   90.00
_cell.angle_beta   90.00
_cell.angle_gamma   90.00
#
_symmetry.space_group_name_H-M   'P 1'
#
loop_
_entity.id
_entity.type
_entity.pdbx_description
1 polymer ?
#
loop_
_entity_poly.entity_id
_entity_poly.type
_entity_poly.pdbx_seq_one_letter_code
_entity_poly.pdbx_strand_id
1 'polypeptide(L)'
;KVGISGVVFFDMGNAYNLEDRYCSGLQRKNSSISIKFDPCFSLPDSIIKGIRKSVGFGFRWFSPIGPLRFEWGIPLDAQPGEDPLVFEFTIGNFF
;
A
#
# COMPACT_ATOMS: atom_id res chain seq x y z
N LYS A 1 19.48 -0.87 -27.86
CA LYS A 1 18.46 -0.26 -26.95
C LYS A 1 18.59 -0.96 -25.60
N VAL A 2 18.80 -0.25 -24.49
CA VAL A 2 19.26 -0.82 -23.18
C VAL A 2 18.13 -1.51 -22.38
N GLY A 3 16.90 -1.56 -22.90
CA GLY A 3 15.80 -2.31 -22.27
C GLY A 3 15.28 -1.71 -20.95
N ILE A 4 15.50 -0.40 -20.74
CA ILE A 4 15.06 0.32 -19.53
C ILE A 4 13.79 1.12 -19.85
N SER A 5 12.80 1.06 -18.95
CA SER A 5 11.58 1.86 -18.99
C SER A 5 11.33 2.50 -17.63
N GLY A 6 11.01 3.78 -17.59
CA GLY A 6 10.56 4.46 -16.36
C GLY A 6 9.07 4.28 -16.12
N VAL A 7 8.65 4.34 -14.86
CA VAL A 7 7.24 4.36 -14.45
C VAL A 7 7.03 5.40 -13.36
N VAL A 8 5.87 6.04 -13.38
CA VAL A 8 5.31 6.79 -12.25
C VAL A 8 3.94 6.21 -11.96
N PHE A 9 3.57 6.15 -10.69
CA PHE A 9 2.33 5.51 -10.27
C PHE A 9 1.65 6.23 -9.11
N PHE A 10 0.37 5.93 -8.96
CA PHE A 10 -0.47 6.33 -7.85
C PHE A 10 -1.35 5.14 -7.51
N ASP A 11 -1.24 4.66 -6.27
CA ASP A 11 -1.94 3.48 -5.80
C ASP A 11 -2.91 3.83 -4.67
N MET A 12 -4.01 3.07 -4.61
CA MET A 12 -5.02 3.22 -3.58
C MET A 12 -5.52 1.84 -3.17
N GLY A 13 -5.58 1.57 -1.88
CA GLY A 13 -6.03 0.28 -1.37
C GLY A 13 -6.57 0.35 0.05
N ASN A 14 -7.36 -0.64 0.41
CA ASN A 14 -7.80 -0.86 1.79
C ASN A 14 -7.94 -2.38 1.99
N ALA A 15 -7.65 -2.86 3.20
CA ALA A 15 -7.84 -4.23 3.61
C ALA A 15 -8.67 -4.25 4.89
N TYR A 16 -9.71 -5.08 4.90
CA TYR A 16 -10.62 -5.25 6.02
C TYR A 16 -11.06 -6.71 6.11
N ASN A 17 -11.54 -7.09 7.29
CA ASN A 17 -12.01 -8.41 7.62
C ASN A 17 -13.51 -8.55 7.29
N LEU A 18 -13.92 -9.76 6.89
CA LEU A 18 -15.31 -10.09 6.57
C LEU A 18 -15.97 -10.97 7.62
N GLU A 19 -15.22 -11.60 8.53
CA GLU A 19 -15.79 -12.46 9.56
C GLU A 19 -16.16 -11.65 10.80
N ASP A 20 -17.44 -11.74 11.19
CA ASP A 20 -18.00 -11.03 12.33
C ASP A 20 -17.24 -11.29 13.63
N ARG A 21 -16.62 -12.46 13.81
CA ARG A 21 -15.85 -12.79 15.02
C ARG A 21 -14.66 -11.85 15.27
N TYR A 22 -14.11 -11.25 14.23
CA TYR A 22 -13.00 -10.28 14.34
C TYR A 22 -13.51 -8.85 14.51
N CYS A 23 -14.80 -8.62 14.28
CA CYS A 23 -15.47 -7.33 14.42
C CYS A 23 -16.37 -7.25 15.66
N SER A 24 -16.76 -8.39 16.22
CA SER A 24 -17.58 -8.50 17.42
C SER A 24 -16.76 -8.13 18.65
N GLY A 25 -17.08 -6.99 19.27
CA GLY A 25 -16.44 -6.54 20.51
C GLY A 25 -15.34 -5.51 20.33
N LEU A 26 -14.84 -5.28 19.10
CA LEU A 26 -14.04 -4.11 18.76
C LEU A 26 -14.98 -2.91 18.56
N GLN A 27 -15.59 -2.43 19.64
CA GLN A 27 -16.16 -1.08 19.61
C GLN A 27 -14.99 -0.11 19.38
N ARG A 28 -15.11 0.79 18.38
CA ARG A 28 -14.23 1.97 18.18
C ARG A 28 -14.21 2.81 19.47
N LYS A 29 -13.49 2.36 20.50
CA LYS A 29 -13.59 2.94 21.86
C LYS A 29 -12.48 3.91 22.19
N ASN A 30 -11.53 4.16 21.27
CA ASN A 30 -10.48 5.15 21.46
C ASN A 30 -10.24 5.98 20.19
N SER A 31 -10.45 7.29 20.30
CA SER A 31 -10.25 8.28 19.24
C SER A 31 -8.78 8.56 18.86
N SER A 32 -7.83 7.79 19.41
CA SER A 32 -6.39 7.99 19.25
C SER A 32 -5.74 7.11 18.18
N ILE A 33 -6.47 6.13 17.62
CA ILE A 33 -5.97 5.23 16.57
C ILE A 33 -6.68 5.57 15.26
N SER A 34 -5.91 5.71 14.18
CA SER A 34 -6.43 6.01 12.85
C SER A 34 -7.37 4.92 12.35
N ILE A 35 -8.45 5.33 11.68
CA ILE A 35 -9.41 4.39 11.07
C ILE A 35 -8.77 3.46 10.03
N LYS A 36 -7.60 3.81 9.51
CA LYS A 36 -6.85 2.96 8.58
C LYS A 36 -6.26 1.70 9.23
N PHE A 37 -6.34 1.59 10.55
CA PHE A 37 -6.01 0.39 11.31
C PHE A 37 -7.26 -0.34 11.80
N ASP A 38 -8.46 0.15 11.51
CA ASP A 38 -9.70 -0.54 11.83
C ASP A 38 -9.83 -1.77 10.93
N PRO A 39 -9.81 -3.00 11.49
CA PRO A 39 -9.94 -4.20 10.68
C PRO A 39 -11.36 -4.36 10.11
N CYS A 40 -12.33 -3.57 10.54
CA CYS A 40 -13.73 -3.75 10.22
C CYS A 40 -14.25 -2.67 9.28
N PHE A 41 -15.03 -3.09 8.27
CA PHE A 41 -15.61 -2.18 7.31
C PHE A 41 -16.80 -1.43 7.93
N SER A 42 -16.76 -0.10 7.91
CA SER A 42 -17.85 0.76 8.35
C SER A 42 -18.09 1.88 7.35
N LEU A 43 -19.25 1.83 6.67
CA LEU A 43 -19.68 2.90 5.77
C LEU A 43 -20.13 4.13 6.58
N PRO A 44 -19.79 5.35 6.15
CA PRO A 44 -18.98 5.70 4.96
C PRO A 44 -17.47 5.81 5.23
N ASP A 45 -17.05 5.76 6.50
CA ASP A 45 -15.71 6.15 6.92
C ASP A 45 -14.58 5.28 6.30
N SER A 46 -14.79 3.97 6.15
CA SER A 46 -13.78 3.06 5.56
C SER A 46 -13.47 3.39 4.10
N ILE A 47 -14.41 3.98 3.36
CA ILE A 47 -14.20 4.40 1.97
C ILE A 47 -13.54 5.79 1.93
N ILE A 48 -14.01 6.73 2.73
CA ILE A 48 -13.58 8.12 2.62
C ILE A 48 -12.22 8.35 3.30
N LYS A 49 -12.01 7.73 4.46
CA LYS A 49 -10.84 7.94 5.34
C LYS A 49 -9.98 6.69 5.53
N GLY A 50 -10.56 5.49 5.35
CA GLY A 50 -9.86 4.22 5.52
C GLY A 50 -8.91 3.83 4.39
N ILE A 51 -9.01 4.48 3.22
CA ILE A 51 -8.15 4.15 2.06
C ILE A 51 -6.71 4.63 2.27
N ARG A 52 -5.77 3.71 2.08
CA ARG A 52 -4.32 3.95 1.95
C ARG A 52 -4.01 4.45 0.55
N LYS A 53 -3.10 5.42 0.45
CA LYS A 53 -2.72 6.04 -0.82
C LYS A 53 -1.22 6.25 -0.87
N SER A 54 -0.62 6.01 -2.03
CA SER A 54 0.79 6.25 -2.28
C SER A 54 0.99 6.81 -3.67
N VAL A 55 2.10 7.51 -3.85
CA VAL A 55 2.67 7.84 -5.16
C VAL A 55 4.05 7.24 -5.24
N GLY A 56 4.55 7.04 -6.44
CA GLY A 56 5.91 6.59 -6.57
C GLY A 56 6.43 6.62 -7.98
N PHE A 57 7.68 6.21 -8.09
CA PHE A 57 8.35 6.09 -9.37
C PHE A 57 9.30 4.90 -9.33
N GLY A 58 9.67 4.44 -10.52
CA GLY A 58 10.55 3.31 -10.64
C GLY A 58 11.07 3.13 -12.04
N PHE A 59 11.87 2.10 -12.22
CA PHE A 59 12.27 1.66 -13.54
C PHE A 59 12.26 0.15 -13.63
N ARG A 60 11.97 -0.31 -14.85
CA ARG A 60 11.96 -1.71 -15.25
C ARG A 60 13.10 -1.91 -16.21
N TRP A 61 13.93 -2.91 -15.94
CA TRP A 61 15.10 -3.22 -16.76
C TRP A 61 15.09 -4.69 -17.15
N PHE A 62 14.99 -4.96 -18.45
CA PHE A 62 15.29 -6.28 -19.00
C PHE A 62 16.80 -6.46 -19.07
N SER A 63 17.39 -6.88 -17.96
CA SER A 63 18.81 -7.17 -17.85
C SER A 63 19.16 -8.50 -18.53
N PRO A 64 20.45 -8.78 -18.81
CA PRO A 64 20.88 -10.07 -19.36
C PRO A 64 20.54 -11.28 -18.47
N ILE A 65 20.30 -11.05 -17.17
CA ILE A 65 19.96 -12.10 -16.20
C ILE A 65 18.45 -12.24 -15.97
N GLY A 66 17.63 -11.36 -16.54
CA GLY A 66 16.16 -11.39 -16.40
C GLY A 66 15.53 -10.00 -16.18
N PRO A 67 14.19 -9.95 -16.07
CA PRO A 67 13.47 -8.71 -15.78
C PRO A 67 13.72 -8.28 -14.33
N LEU A 68 14.11 -7.02 -14.18
CA LEU A 68 14.32 -6.35 -12.90
C LEU A 68 13.33 -5.21 -12.75
N ARG A 69 12.79 -5.04 -11.54
CA ARG A 69 11.94 -3.91 -11.16
C ARG A 69 12.51 -3.25 -9.93
N PHE A 70 12.53 -1.93 -9.94
CA PHE A 70 12.96 -1.09 -8.83
C PHE A 70 11.94 0.02 -8.66
N GLU A 71 11.33 0.11 -7.49
CA GLU A 71 10.21 1.01 -7.22
C GLU A 71 10.43 1.71 -5.88
N TRP A 72 10.17 3.02 -5.87
CA TRP A 72 10.17 3.87 -4.69
C TRP A 72 8.74 4.35 -4.46
N GLY A 73 8.12 3.85 -3.39
CA GLY A 73 6.78 4.23 -2.95
C GLY A 73 6.84 5.25 -1.82
N ILE A 74 6.02 6.29 -1.93
CA ILE A 74 5.85 7.36 -0.94
C ILE A 74 4.39 7.33 -0.49
N PRO A 75 4.09 6.90 0.75
CA PRO A 75 2.74 7.00 1.31
C PRO A 75 2.34 8.47 1.44
N LEU A 76 1.18 8.84 0.89
CA LEU A 76 0.67 10.21 0.93
C LEU A 76 0.10 10.62 2.30
N ASP A 77 -0.21 9.63 3.13
CA ASP A 77 -0.74 9.83 4.48
C ASP A 77 -0.22 8.69 5.37
N ALA A 78 1.09 8.76 5.61
CA ALA A 78 1.86 7.86 6.47
C ALA A 78 1.34 7.94 7.91
N GLN A 79 1.05 6.79 8.50
CA GLN A 79 0.59 6.70 9.88
C GLN A 79 1.78 6.54 10.85
N PRO A 80 1.59 6.79 12.15
CA PRO A 80 2.65 6.60 13.13
C PRO A 80 3.25 5.19 13.07
N GLY A 81 4.57 5.11 12.88
CA GLY A 81 5.31 3.86 12.77
C GLY A 81 5.48 3.31 11.35
N GLU A 82 4.95 3.98 10.32
CA GLU A 82 5.17 3.61 8.91
C GLU A 82 6.38 4.35 8.31
N ASP A 83 7.06 3.70 7.37
CA ASP A 83 8.19 4.30 6.66
C ASP A 83 7.71 5.37 5.66
N PRO A 84 8.34 6.57 5.63
CA PRO A 84 7.94 7.65 4.73
C PRO A 84 8.37 7.44 3.27
N LEU A 85 9.25 6.46 3.03
CA LEU A 85 9.74 6.07 1.70
C LEU A 85 10.08 4.58 1.75
N VAL A 86 9.45 3.80 0.88
CA VAL A 86 9.67 2.35 0.77
C VAL A 86 10.33 2.05 -0.56
N PHE A 87 11.42 1.29 -0.52
CA PHE A 87 12.08 0.79 -1.73
C PHE A 87 11.81 -0.69 -1.88
N GLU A 88 11.29 -1.08 -3.04
CA GLU A 88 11.03 -2.46 -3.40
C GLU A 88 11.75 -2.83 -4.69
N PHE A 89 12.18 -4.10 -4.76
CA PHE A 89 12.77 -4.64 -5.97
C PHE A 89 12.32 -6.07 -6.23
N THR A 90 12.31 -6.46 -7.49
CA THR A 90 12.00 -7.83 -7.91
C THR A 90 12.98 -8.27 -8.98
N ILE A 91 13.47 -9.50 -8.87
CA ILE A 91 14.34 -10.17 -9.84
C ILE A 91 13.58 -11.35 -10.41
N GLY A 92 13.34 -11.37 -11.72
CA GLY A 92 12.58 -12.45 -12.39
C GLY A 92 11.09 -12.15 -12.55
N ASN A 93 10.34 -13.16 -13.01
CA ASN A 93 8.90 -13.05 -13.21
C ASN A 93 8.16 -13.57 -11.97
N PHE A 94 7.83 -12.67 -11.05
CA PHE A 94 6.93 -12.93 -9.93
C PHE A 94 5.71 -12.00 -10.07
N PHE A 95 4.52 -12.53 -9.80
CA PHE A 95 3.24 -11.82 -9.88
C PHE A 95 2.60 -11.75 -8.50
#